data_AF-A0AAI9TQT3-F1
#
_entry.id   AF-A0AAI9TQT3-F1
#
_cell.length_a   1.000
_cell.length_b   1.000
_cell.length_c   1.000
_cell.angle_alpha   90.00
_cell.angle_beta   90.00
_cell.angle_gamma   90.00
#
_symmetry.space_group_name_H-M   'P 1'
#
loop_
_entity.id
_entity.type
_entity.pdbx_description
1 polymer ?
#
loop_
_entity_poly.entity_id
_entity_poly.type
_entity_poly.pdbx_seq_one_letter_code
_entity_poly.pdbx_strand_id
1 'polypeptide(L)'
;MPISSTVTFLYTRGIHVELSQPGDIIESDGTVNLSTLRTRPGGDFNWNFNAYHWTPEKETAEEYRLFAARRCPAADTCIVHIQVPQSFVNSLRCEDLWYSPSWKEYIWTSRREQMPDPKFDYLWKLGQADIVRGPICSAISTKIARIRRENVQSRISEDHVMRLPSGKKHLGGSSSKMMRSISWQSRSEGRCTSSLLKPHRVSPIDQIPPLLLSLLTTREYVS
;
A
#
# COMPACT_ATOMS: atom_id res chain seq x y z
N MET A 1 7.66 5.86 -27.86
CA MET A 1 7.35 4.73 -26.95
C MET A 1 6.28 5.22 -25.98
N PRO A 2 5.21 4.45 -25.70
CA PRO A 2 4.20 4.89 -24.75
C PRO A 2 4.84 5.05 -23.36
N ILE A 3 4.45 6.13 -22.69
CA ILE A 3 5.00 6.61 -21.43
C ILE A 3 4.79 5.51 -20.36
N SER A 4 5.88 5.06 -19.72
CA SER A 4 5.81 4.17 -18.57
C SER A 4 5.19 4.91 -17.39
N SER A 5 4.24 4.27 -16.71
CA SER A 5 3.73 4.77 -15.44
C SER A 5 4.81 4.52 -14.39
N THR A 6 5.27 5.58 -13.73
CA THR A 6 6.15 5.44 -12.58
C THR A 6 5.28 5.28 -11.33
N VAL A 7 5.43 4.14 -10.65
CA VAL A 7 4.81 3.89 -9.36
C VAL A 7 5.92 3.95 -8.33
N THR A 8 5.79 4.85 -7.37
CA THR A 8 6.75 5.03 -6.29
C THR A 8 6.31 4.16 -5.11
N PHE A 9 7.20 3.28 -4.67
CA PHE A 9 6.98 2.40 -3.54
C PHE A 9 7.14 3.14 -2.22
N LEU A 10 6.41 2.62 -1.24
CA LEU A 10 6.50 2.99 0.14
C LEU A 10 7.08 1.85 1.01
N TYR A 11 8.28 2.07 1.55
CA TYR A 11 8.80 1.55 2.83
C TYR A 11 9.28 0.09 2.93
N THR A 12 10.48 -0.06 3.52
CA THR A 12 10.70 -1.06 4.58
C THR A 12 11.48 -0.49 5.75
N ARG A 13 10.95 -0.75 6.95
CA ARG A 13 11.81 -1.16 8.06
C ARG A 13 12.47 -2.46 7.63
N GLY A 14 13.73 -2.36 7.29
CA GLY A 14 14.65 -3.44 7.11
C GLY A 14 16.01 -2.79 7.26
N ILE A 15 16.87 -3.35 8.10
CA ILE A 15 18.27 -2.93 8.18
C ILE A 15 18.78 -2.93 6.73
N HIS A 16 19.54 -1.93 6.28
CA HIS A 16 20.18 -1.90 4.96
C HIS A 16 20.67 -3.30 4.50
N VAL A 17 21.16 -4.10 5.45
CA VAL A 17 21.51 -5.53 5.33
C VAL A 17 20.48 -6.40 4.58
N GLU A 18 19.17 -6.22 4.80
CA GLU A 18 18.09 -7.00 4.17
C GLU A 18 17.82 -6.62 2.70
N LEU A 19 18.34 -5.48 2.23
CA LEU A 19 18.29 -5.08 0.82
C LEU A 19 19.68 -5.14 0.16
N SER A 20 20.71 -5.58 0.91
CA SER A 20 22.10 -5.52 0.49
C SER A 20 22.57 -6.77 -0.25
N GLN A 21 21.87 -7.90 -0.15
CA GLN A 21 22.33 -9.10 -0.83
C GLN A 21 21.77 -9.13 -2.26
N PRO A 22 22.64 -9.32 -3.28
CA PRO A 22 22.19 -9.61 -4.64
C PRO A 22 21.20 -10.80 -4.61
N GLY A 23 19.99 -10.60 -5.16
CA GLY A 23 18.90 -11.59 -5.10
C GLY A 23 17.73 -11.18 -4.19
N ASP A 24 17.91 -10.24 -3.25
CA ASP A 24 16.89 -9.98 -2.22
C ASP A 24 15.58 -9.33 -2.75
N ILE A 25 15.65 -8.54 -3.82
CA ILE A 25 14.47 -7.89 -4.44
C ILE A 25 14.23 -8.41 -5.85
N ILE A 26 15.28 -8.56 -6.66
CA ILE A 26 15.21 -9.13 -8.00
C ILE A 26 16.05 -10.39 -7.97
N GLU A 27 15.39 -11.52 -8.12
CA GLU A 27 16.00 -12.85 -8.15
C GLU A 27 16.75 -13.06 -9.47
N SER A 28 17.63 -14.06 -9.53
CA SER A 28 18.44 -14.33 -10.72
C SER A 28 17.63 -14.71 -11.97
N ASP A 29 16.39 -15.17 -11.79
CA ASP A 29 15.43 -15.47 -12.87
C ASP A 29 14.60 -14.23 -13.29
N GLY A 30 14.87 -13.07 -12.68
CA GLY A 30 14.19 -11.81 -12.91
C GLY A 30 12.82 -11.69 -12.24
N THR A 31 12.44 -12.64 -11.38
CA THR A 31 11.26 -12.49 -10.50
C THR A 31 11.54 -11.48 -9.38
N VAL A 32 10.48 -10.91 -8.81
CA VAL A 32 10.58 -9.84 -7.82
C VAL A 32 10.15 -10.34 -6.45
N ASN A 33 11.07 -10.38 -5.50
CA ASN A 33 10.81 -10.72 -4.11
C ASN A 33 10.47 -9.46 -3.31
N LEU A 34 9.17 -9.16 -3.24
CA LEU A 34 8.66 -8.03 -2.45
C LEU A 34 8.38 -8.41 -0.99
N SER A 35 8.75 -9.61 -0.53
CA SER A 35 8.31 -10.09 0.79
C SER A 35 8.84 -9.24 1.95
N THR A 36 10.01 -8.63 1.79
CA THR A 36 10.59 -7.67 2.74
C THR A 36 9.75 -6.40 2.80
N LEU A 37 9.17 -5.99 1.67
CA LEU A 37 8.38 -4.78 1.43
C LEU A 37 6.98 -4.77 2.05
N ARG A 38 6.57 -5.87 2.69
CA ARG A 38 5.19 -6.02 3.15
C ARG A 38 4.91 -5.26 4.44
N THR A 39 3.80 -4.55 4.47
CA THR A 39 3.22 -3.98 5.69
C THR A 39 2.37 -5.04 6.38
N ARG A 40 2.63 -5.28 7.67
CA ARG A 40 1.84 -6.21 8.51
C ARG A 40 0.39 -5.74 8.66
N PRO A 41 -0.55 -6.63 9.03
CA PRO A 41 -1.92 -6.28 9.36
C PRO A 41 -2.06 -5.09 10.32
N GLY A 42 -3.21 -4.42 10.29
CA GLY A 42 -3.49 -3.24 11.13
C GLY A 42 -3.15 -1.90 10.45
N GLY A 43 -2.92 -1.88 9.15
CA GLY A 43 -2.81 -0.66 8.34
C GLY A 43 -4.18 -0.15 7.88
N ASP A 44 -4.18 0.83 6.98
CA ASP A 44 -5.41 1.50 6.54
C ASP A 44 -6.31 0.60 5.68
N PHE A 45 -5.70 -0.27 4.87
CA PHE A 45 -6.41 -1.10 3.89
C PHE A 45 -6.04 -2.58 3.98
N ASN A 46 -5.59 -3.03 5.16
CA ASN A 46 -5.09 -4.38 5.37
C ASN A 46 -5.37 -4.87 6.79
N TRP A 47 -6.61 -5.30 7.01
CA TRP A 47 -7.12 -5.65 8.34
C TRP A 47 -6.46 -6.91 8.91
N ASN A 48 -6.36 -8.03 8.16
CA ASN A 48 -5.70 -9.26 8.62
C ASN A 48 -4.70 -9.85 7.62
N PHE A 49 -4.34 -9.09 6.59
CA PHE A 49 -3.41 -9.54 5.57
C PHE A 49 -2.26 -8.55 5.42
N ASN A 50 -1.16 -9.06 4.85
CA ASN A 50 -0.05 -8.21 4.48
C ASN A 50 -0.41 -7.40 3.23
N ALA A 51 -0.05 -6.12 3.20
CA ALA A 51 -0.26 -5.28 2.03
C ALA A 51 1.01 -4.57 1.62
N TYR A 52 1.04 -4.15 0.36
CA TYR A 52 2.06 -3.24 -0.15
C TYR A 52 1.40 -1.90 -0.40
N HIS A 53 2.00 -0.83 0.10
CA HIS A 53 1.52 0.50 -0.15
C HIS A 53 2.37 1.17 -1.23
N TRP A 54 1.70 1.88 -2.13
CA TRP A 54 2.31 2.51 -3.30
C TRP A 54 1.66 3.86 -3.53
N THR A 55 2.38 4.73 -4.22
CA THR A 55 1.90 6.06 -4.59
C THR A 55 2.56 6.49 -5.90
N PRO A 56 1.82 7.09 -6.84
CA PRO A 56 2.46 7.72 -8.00
C PRO A 56 3.11 9.07 -7.63
N GLU A 57 2.82 9.63 -6.46
CA GLU A 57 3.29 10.96 -6.05
C GLU A 57 4.58 10.88 -5.20
N LYS A 58 5.68 11.45 -5.69
CA LYS A 58 6.96 11.51 -4.96
C LYS A 58 6.80 12.10 -3.55
N GLU A 59 6.04 13.19 -3.43
CA GLU A 59 5.84 13.90 -2.16
C GLU A 59 5.15 13.01 -1.11
N THR A 60 4.24 12.13 -1.54
CA THR A 60 3.62 11.13 -0.68
C THR A 60 4.64 10.14 -0.13
N ALA A 61 5.51 9.63 -1.01
CA ALA A 61 6.54 8.68 -0.62
C ALA A 61 7.51 9.31 0.39
N GLU A 62 7.84 10.59 0.22
CA GLU A 62 8.68 11.35 1.16
C GLU A 62 8.02 11.49 2.54
N GLU A 63 6.74 11.89 2.63
CA GLU A 63 6.06 12.04 3.92
C GLU A 63 6.05 10.75 4.73
N TYR A 64 5.84 9.64 4.05
CA TYR A 64 5.94 8.35 4.69
C TYR A 64 7.37 7.93 5.04
N ARG A 65 8.35 8.23 4.19
CA ARG A 65 9.77 7.99 4.50
C ARG A 65 10.15 8.71 5.79
N LEU A 66 9.72 9.97 5.93
CA LEU A 66 9.89 10.76 7.16
C LEU A 66 9.15 10.12 8.35
N PHE A 67 7.91 9.64 8.15
CA PHE A 67 7.18 8.92 9.19
C PHE A 67 7.91 7.64 9.65
N ALA A 68 8.49 6.89 8.72
CA ALA A 68 9.29 5.70 9.00
C ALA A 68 10.55 6.04 9.79
N ALA A 69 11.31 7.05 9.35
CA ALA A 69 12.53 7.52 10.02
C ALA A 69 12.23 7.93 11.48
N ARG A 70 11.13 8.63 11.73
CA ARG A 70 10.70 9.01 13.09
C ARG A 70 10.41 7.80 14.00
N ARG A 71 9.87 6.70 13.45
CA ARG A 71 9.54 5.49 14.23
C ARG A 71 10.74 4.58 14.48
N CYS A 72 11.79 4.73 13.69
CA CYS A 72 12.98 3.90 13.78
C CYS A 72 14.23 4.71 13.44
N PRO A 73 14.71 5.61 14.33
CA PRO A 73 15.82 6.52 14.02
C PRO A 73 17.14 5.83 13.70
N ALA A 74 17.30 4.56 14.12
CA ALA A 74 18.49 3.75 13.83
C ALA A 74 18.45 3.04 12.47
N ALA A 75 17.35 3.15 11.72
CA ALA A 75 17.20 2.52 10.41
C ALA A 75 17.34 3.55 9.30
N ASP A 76 18.09 3.19 8.26
CA ASP A 76 18.05 3.91 7.00
C ASP A 76 16.68 3.77 6.35
N THR A 77 16.28 4.80 5.60
CA THR A 77 15.03 4.80 4.84
C THR A 77 15.33 5.14 3.39
N CYS A 78 14.66 4.47 2.46
CA CYS A 78 14.78 4.73 1.04
C CYS A 78 13.40 4.77 0.37
N ILE A 79 13.36 5.34 -0.83
CA ILE A 79 12.21 5.29 -1.72
C ILE A 79 12.60 4.38 -2.89
N VAL A 80 11.75 3.39 -3.20
CA VAL A 80 11.96 2.50 -4.34
C VAL A 80 11.06 2.94 -5.48
N HIS A 81 11.62 3.09 -6.68
CA HIS A 81 10.83 3.42 -7.87
C HIS A 81 10.63 2.15 -8.69
N ILE A 82 9.38 1.87 -9.03
CA ILE A 82 9.00 0.78 -9.92
C ILE A 82 8.37 1.37 -11.18
N GLN A 83 8.92 0.99 -12.32
CA GLN A 83 8.33 1.29 -13.61
C GLN A 83 7.57 0.08 -14.11
N VAL A 84 6.32 0.29 -14.50
CA VAL A 84 5.50 -0.73 -15.15
C VAL A 84 4.89 -0.17 -16.44
N PRO A 85 4.55 -1.03 -17.41
CA PRO A 85 3.80 -0.60 -18.58
C PRO A 85 2.42 -0.06 -18.18
N GLN A 86 1.98 1.01 -18.84
CA GLN A 86 0.63 1.55 -18.63
C GLN A 86 -0.46 0.51 -18.95
N SER A 87 -0.22 -0.38 -19.92
CA SER A 87 -1.13 -1.50 -20.23
C SER A 87 -1.32 -2.46 -19.05
N PHE A 88 -0.26 -2.71 -18.28
CA PHE A 88 -0.36 -3.49 -17.04
C PHE A 88 -1.24 -2.77 -16.03
N VAL A 89 -0.98 -1.49 -15.74
CA VAL A 89 -1.80 -0.70 -14.81
C VAL A 89 -3.27 -0.68 -15.23
N ASN A 90 -3.54 -0.51 -16.51
CA ASN A 90 -4.89 -0.48 -17.07
C ASN A 90 -5.61 -1.83 -16.99
N SER A 91 -4.87 -2.94 -16.88
CA SER A 91 -5.45 -4.28 -16.77
C SER A 91 -5.94 -4.61 -15.35
N LEU A 92 -5.60 -3.78 -14.36
CA LEU A 92 -5.87 -4.04 -12.95
C LEU A 92 -7.26 -3.54 -12.54
N ARG A 93 -7.95 -4.35 -11.73
CA ARG A 93 -9.22 -3.95 -11.10
C ARG A 93 -8.92 -2.99 -9.96
N CYS A 94 -9.28 -1.72 -10.15
CA CYS A 94 -9.05 -0.66 -9.19
C CYS A 94 -10.36 -0.25 -8.51
N GLU A 95 -10.39 -0.30 -7.19
CA GLU A 95 -11.52 0.17 -6.39
C GLU A 95 -11.15 1.44 -5.61
N ASP A 96 -12.09 2.37 -5.52
CA ASP A 96 -11.92 3.63 -4.79
C ASP A 96 -12.72 3.62 -3.49
N LEU A 97 -12.05 3.92 -2.38
CA LEU A 97 -12.69 4.19 -1.10
C LEU A 97 -12.30 5.59 -0.62
N TRP A 98 -13.06 6.60 -1.06
CA TRP A 98 -12.85 8.00 -0.67
C TRP A 98 -13.37 8.30 0.74
N TYR A 99 -12.83 9.36 1.35
CA TYR A 99 -13.27 9.81 2.66
C TYR A 99 -14.78 10.04 2.68
N SER A 100 -15.42 9.23 3.51
CA SER A 100 -16.85 9.04 3.61
C SER A 100 -17.11 8.26 4.89
N PRO A 101 -18.38 8.12 5.32
CA PRO A 101 -18.70 7.24 6.43
C PRO A 101 -18.19 5.80 6.25
N SER A 102 -18.23 5.29 5.02
CA SER A 102 -17.70 3.98 4.64
C SER A 102 -16.19 3.88 4.80
N TRP A 103 -15.44 4.88 4.36
CA TRP A 103 -13.99 4.92 4.59
C TRP A 103 -13.66 4.93 6.08
N LYS A 104 -14.32 5.78 6.88
CA LYS A 104 -14.07 5.85 8.33
C LYS A 104 -14.28 4.49 9.01
N GLU A 105 -15.37 3.80 8.66
CA GLU A 105 -15.66 2.47 9.19
C GLU A 105 -14.62 1.43 8.74
N TYR A 106 -14.22 1.46 7.47
CA TYR A 106 -13.23 0.53 6.94
C TYR A 106 -11.84 0.73 7.55
N ILE A 107 -11.37 1.98 7.66
CA ILE A 107 -10.12 2.32 8.34
C ILE A 107 -10.17 1.85 9.79
N TRP A 108 -11.23 2.22 10.53
CA TRP A 108 -11.39 1.82 11.92
C TRP A 108 -11.34 0.30 12.10
N THR A 109 -12.06 -0.44 11.24
CA THR A 109 -12.09 -1.91 11.26
C THR A 109 -10.72 -2.50 10.94
N SER A 110 -10.03 -1.94 9.93
CA SER A 110 -8.70 -2.39 9.52
C SER A 110 -7.65 -2.16 10.61
N ARG A 111 -7.65 -0.99 11.26
CA ARG A 111 -6.74 -0.68 12.37
C ARG A 111 -6.98 -1.51 13.63
N ARG A 112 -8.13 -2.16 13.74
CA ARG A 112 -8.46 -3.11 14.83
C ARG A 112 -8.17 -4.56 14.47
N GLU A 113 -7.68 -4.81 13.26
CA GLU A 113 -7.47 -6.15 12.72
C GLU A 113 -8.74 -7.01 12.77
N GLN A 114 -9.89 -6.36 12.58
CA GLN A 114 -11.20 -6.99 12.59
C GLN A 114 -11.71 -7.22 11.17
N MET A 115 -12.55 -8.24 10.99
CA MET A 115 -13.15 -8.55 9.70
C MET A 115 -14.07 -7.38 9.26
N PRO A 116 -13.84 -6.78 8.07
CA PRO A 116 -14.73 -5.77 7.52
C PRO A 116 -16.14 -6.32 7.33
N ASP A 117 -17.12 -5.43 7.45
CA ASP A 117 -18.51 -5.72 7.09
C ASP A 117 -18.60 -6.26 5.64
N PRO A 118 -19.50 -7.22 5.34
CA PRO A 118 -19.65 -7.79 4.00
C PRO A 118 -19.84 -6.75 2.88
N LYS A 119 -20.36 -5.56 3.18
CA LYS A 119 -20.45 -4.48 2.20
C LYS A 119 -19.09 -4.05 1.64
N PHE A 120 -17.98 -4.35 2.32
CA PHE A 120 -16.61 -4.07 1.89
C PHE A 120 -15.92 -5.24 1.20
N ASP A 121 -16.63 -6.34 0.92
CA ASP A 121 -16.08 -7.52 0.27
C ASP A 121 -15.37 -7.21 -1.05
N TYR A 122 -15.89 -6.24 -1.81
CA TYR A 122 -15.31 -5.79 -3.07
C TYR A 122 -13.88 -5.24 -2.93
N LEU A 123 -13.50 -4.80 -1.72
CA LEU A 123 -12.17 -4.23 -1.45
C LEU A 123 -11.10 -5.28 -1.16
N TRP A 124 -11.46 -6.47 -0.67
CA TRP A 124 -10.46 -7.39 -0.10
C TRP A 124 -10.65 -8.85 -0.49
N LYS A 125 -11.83 -9.26 -0.96
CA LYS A 125 -12.03 -10.64 -1.39
C LYS A 125 -11.21 -10.90 -2.65
N LEU A 126 -10.63 -12.10 -2.70
CA LEU A 126 -9.81 -12.54 -3.82
C LEU A 126 -10.57 -12.39 -5.14
N GLY A 127 -9.94 -11.73 -6.12
CA GLY A 127 -10.51 -11.52 -7.44
C GLY A 127 -11.46 -10.32 -7.57
N GLN A 128 -11.74 -9.57 -6.49
CA GLN A 128 -12.56 -8.36 -6.57
C GLN A 128 -11.71 -7.15 -6.95
N ALA A 129 -10.85 -6.67 -6.05
CA ALA A 129 -9.88 -5.61 -6.33
C ALA A 129 -8.46 -6.19 -6.48
N ASP A 130 -7.69 -5.64 -7.42
CA ASP A 130 -6.22 -5.79 -7.47
C ASP A 130 -5.56 -4.61 -6.73
N ILE A 131 -6.18 -3.43 -6.85
CA ILE A 131 -5.77 -2.18 -6.24
C ILE A 131 -6.94 -1.58 -5.46
N VAL A 132 -6.68 -1.13 -4.23
CA VAL A 132 -7.60 -0.24 -3.50
C VAL A 132 -6.96 1.13 -3.36
N ARG A 133 -7.65 2.17 -3.83
CA ARG A 133 -7.22 3.57 -3.75
C ARG A 133 -8.03 4.28 -2.69
N GLY A 134 -7.37 5.10 -1.89
CA GLY A 134 -8.07 5.93 -0.94
C GLY A 134 -7.14 6.80 -0.12
N PRO A 135 -7.68 7.71 0.69
CA PRO A 135 -6.89 8.55 1.55
C PRO A 135 -6.22 7.76 2.67
N ILE A 136 -5.06 8.25 3.06
CA ILE A 136 -4.23 7.71 4.13
C ILE A 136 -4.68 8.32 5.44
N CYS A 137 -4.86 7.48 6.46
CA CYS A 137 -5.11 7.94 7.81
C CYS A 137 -3.76 8.26 8.48
N SER A 138 -3.50 9.54 8.74
CA SER A 138 -2.30 10.02 9.45
C SER A 138 -2.37 9.80 10.96
N ALA A 139 -3.54 9.42 11.48
CA ALA A 139 -3.75 9.18 12.89
C ALA A 139 -2.98 7.95 13.40
N ILE A 140 -2.49 8.02 14.64
CA ILE A 140 -1.84 6.89 15.29
C ILE A 140 -2.83 5.72 15.39
N SER A 141 -2.45 4.55 14.88
CA SER A 141 -3.32 3.35 14.79
C SER A 141 -3.98 3.00 16.13
N THR A 142 -3.24 3.09 17.25
CA THR A 142 -3.78 2.82 18.58
C THR A 142 -4.86 3.81 19.03
N LYS A 143 -4.80 5.08 18.58
CA LYS A 143 -5.86 6.06 18.86
C LYS A 143 -7.13 5.73 18.07
N ILE A 144 -6.99 5.41 16.78
CA ILE A 144 -8.12 5.01 15.94
C ILE A 144 -8.77 3.73 16.46
N ALA A 145 -7.98 2.70 16.76
CA ALA A 145 -8.47 1.40 17.21
C ALA A 145 -9.28 1.48 18.53
N ARG A 146 -8.98 2.47 19.39
CA ARG A 146 -9.66 2.71 20.68
C ARG A 146 -10.99 3.47 20.55
N ILE A 147 -11.28 4.06 19.39
CA ILE A 147 -12.57 4.71 19.15
C ILE A 147 -13.68 3.65 19.26
N ARG A 148 -14.73 3.91 20.04
CA ARG A 148 -15.90 3.02 20.08
C ARG A 148 -16.69 3.11 18.77
N ARG A 149 -17.33 2.00 18.36
CA ARG A 149 -17.99 1.91 17.04
C ARG A 149 -18.99 3.05 16.80
N GLU A 150 -19.81 3.34 17.80
CA GLU A 150 -20.82 4.40 17.79
C GLU A 150 -20.22 5.83 17.62
N ASN A 151 -18.93 5.98 17.89
CA ASN A 151 -18.21 7.26 17.81
C ASN A 151 -17.31 7.36 16.56
N VAL A 152 -17.24 6.33 15.71
CA VAL A 152 -16.34 6.33 14.53
C VAL A 152 -16.62 7.52 13.62
N GLN A 153 -17.90 7.79 13.36
CA GLN A 153 -18.31 8.82 12.41
C GLN A 153 -18.01 10.24 12.90
N SER A 154 -18.12 10.47 14.21
CA SER A 154 -17.88 11.77 14.85
C SER A 154 -16.42 12.01 15.23
N ARG A 155 -15.67 10.96 15.58
CA ARG A 155 -14.27 11.07 16.03
C ARG A 155 -13.26 11.03 14.89
N ILE A 156 -13.52 10.28 13.83
CA ILE A 156 -12.64 10.29 12.64
C ILE A 156 -13.08 11.44 11.74
N SER A 157 -12.43 12.60 11.90
CA SER A 157 -12.58 13.78 11.05
C SER A 157 -11.60 13.78 9.86
N GLU A 158 -11.78 14.74 8.95
CA GLU A 158 -10.91 14.95 7.79
C GLU A 158 -9.47 15.31 8.19
N ASP A 159 -9.27 15.85 9.39
CA ASP A 159 -7.92 16.17 9.89
C ASP A 159 -7.08 14.94 10.18
N HIS A 160 -7.69 13.76 10.25
CA HIS A 160 -6.97 12.50 10.30
C HIS A 160 -6.50 12.02 8.93
N VAL A 161 -6.80 12.75 7.86
CA VAL A 161 -6.32 12.39 6.53
C VAL A 161 -5.00 13.09 6.27
N MET A 162 -4.02 12.34 5.76
CA MET A 162 -2.69 12.88 5.50
C MET A 162 -2.75 14.03 4.49
N ARG A 163 -2.03 15.12 4.80
CA ARG A 163 -1.93 16.32 3.97
C ARG A 163 -0.48 16.47 3.52
N LEU A 164 -0.28 16.75 2.23
CA LEU A 164 1.04 17.01 1.66
C LEU A 164 1.50 18.46 1.93
N PRO A 165 2.80 18.72 2.15
CA PRO A 165 3.35 20.06 2.35
C PRO A 165 2.98 21.07 1.24
N SER A 166 2.95 20.63 -0.02
CA SER A 166 2.66 21.47 -1.18
C SER A 166 1.23 21.99 -1.23
N GLY A 167 0.33 21.44 -0.41
CA GLY A 167 -1.09 21.76 -0.45
C GLY A 167 -1.79 21.38 -1.77
N LYS A 168 -1.11 20.67 -2.68
CA LYS A 168 -1.69 20.24 -3.97
C LYS A 168 -2.89 19.34 -3.73
N LYS A 169 -4.01 19.72 -4.36
CA LYS A 169 -5.20 18.89 -4.54
C LYS A 169 -4.98 18.03 -5.78
N HIS A 170 -5.08 16.70 -5.69
CA HIS A 170 -5.11 15.88 -6.89
C HIS A 170 -6.55 15.57 -7.33
N LEU A 171 -6.76 15.64 -8.64
CA LEU A 171 -8.03 15.77 -9.36
C LEU A 171 -9.04 14.66 -9.04
N GLY A 172 -10.19 15.05 -8.50
CA GLY A 172 -11.37 14.18 -8.42
C GLY A 172 -12.39 14.64 -7.38
N GLY A 173 -13.13 15.71 -7.68
CA GLY A 173 -14.51 15.93 -7.20
C GLY A 173 -14.74 16.16 -5.70
N SER A 174 -15.14 17.39 -5.40
CA SER A 174 -15.73 17.88 -4.14
C SER A 174 -14.78 18.23 -2.99
N SER A 175 -15.14 19.31 -2.32
CA SER A 175 -14.31 20.21 -1.52
C SER A 175 -13.73 19.57 -0.25
N SER A 176 -12.58 18.89 -0.35
CA SER A 176 -11.71 18.51 0.78
C SER A 176 -10.29 18.17 0.27
N LYS A 177 -9.25 18.60 0.99
CA LYS A 177 -7.82 18.53 0.59
C LYS A 177 -7.31 17.12 0.89
N MET A 178 -7.34 16.21 -0.08
CA MET A 178 -7.22 14.80 0.22
C MET A 178 -6.29 14.01 -0.70
N MET A 179 -5.48 13.18 -0.06
CA MET A 179 -4.37 12.42 -0.61
C MET A 179 -4.78 11.01 -1.08
N ARG A 180 -3.94 10.34 -1.88
CA ARG A 180 -4.16 8.96 -2.37
C ARG A 180 -3.02 8.05 -1.88
N SER A 181 -3.38 6.92 -1.29
CA SER A 181 -2.54 5.72 -1.24
C SER A 181 -3.16 4.71 -2.18
N ILE A 182 -2.31 4.00 -2.90
CA ILE A 182 -2.65 2.79 -3.63
C ILE A 182 -2.20 1.63 -2.76
N SER A 183 -3.15 0.93 -2.15
CA SER A 183 -2.87 -0.33 -1.46
C SER A 183 -2.98 -1.47 -2.46
N TRP A 184 -1.89 -2.21 -2.64
CA TRP A 184 -1.87 -3.44 -3.42
C TRP A 184 -1.95 -4.62 -2.49
N GLN A 185 -2.82 -5.55 -2.85
CA GLN A 185 -3.02 -6.77 -2.09
C GLN A 185 -2.28 -7.91 -2.79
N SER A 186 -1.18 -8.37 -2.21
CA SER A 186 -0.63 -9.68 -2.57
C SER A 186 -1.02 -10.69 -1.51
N ARG A 187 -1.75 -11.72 -1.94
CA ARG A 187 -1.93 -12.94 -1.17
C ARG A 187 -1.07 -14.01 -1.81
N SER A 188 0.08 -14.28 -1.22
CA SER A 188 0.67 -15.61 -1.28
C SER A 188 -0.07 -16.48 -0.27
N GLU A 189 -0.85 -17.48 -0.72
CA GLU A 189 -1.34 -18.50 0.20
C GLU A 189 -0.12 -19.16 0.85
N GLY A 190 -0.05 -19.14 2.18
CA GLY A 190 0.96 -19.90 2.91
C GLY A 190 0.87 -21.36 2.51
N ARG A 191 2.02 -22.00 2.26
CA ARG A 191 2.15 -23.43 1.95
C ARG A 191 1.37 -24.24 3.00
N CYS A 192 0.16 -24.67 2.66
CA CYS A 192 -0.62 -25.61 3.44
C CYS A 192 -0.66 -26.91 2.63
N THR A 193 0.01 -27.94 3.14
CA THR A 193 0.06 -29.27 2.55
C THR A 193 -1.32 -29.94 2.68
N SER A 194 -2.18 -29.82 1.67
CA SER A 194 -3.20 -30.83 1.42
C SER A 194 -3.56 -30.89 -0.06
N SER A 195 -3.39 -32.07 -0.64
CA SER A 195 -3.65 -32.44 -2.02
C SER A 195 -5.13 -32.28 -2.40
N LEU A 196 -5.48 -31.21 -3.11
CA LEU A 196 -6.61 -31.10 -4.06
C LEU A 196 -6.57 -29.70 -4.70
N LEU A 197 -5.75 -29.54 -5.73
CA LEU A 197 -5.47 -28.24 -6.37
C LEU A 197 -6.58 -27.84 -7.34
N LYS A 198 -7.33 -26.80 -7.00
CA LYS A 198 -7.83 -25.85 -8.01
C LYS A 198 -6.65 -24.96 -8.44
N PRO A 199 -6.57 -24.49 -9.69
CA PRO A 199 -5.49 -23.61 -10.11
C PRO A 199 -5.47 -22.36 -9.21
N HIS A 200 -4.36 -22.19 -8.48
CA HIS A 200 -4.15 -21.05 -7.60
C HIS A 200 -4.03 -19.79 -8.45
N ARG A 201 -4.85 -18.78 -8.14
CA ARG A 201 -4.71 -17.46 -8.73
C ARG A 201 -3.61 -16.72 -7.98
N VAL A 202 -2.40 -16.74 -8.54
CA VAL A 202 -1.24 -15.98 -8.04
C VAL A 202 -1.57 -14.48 -8.11
N SER A 203 -1.12 -13.66 -7.15
CA SER A 203 -1.37 -12.21 -7.17
C SER A 203 -0.86 -11.61 -8.49
N PRO A 204 -1.57 -10.64 -9.11
CA PRO A 204 -1.09 -9.99 -10.33
C PRO A 204 0.30 -9.38 -10.21
N ILE A 205 0.73 -8.98 -9.00
CA ILE A 205 2.07 -8.42 -8.77
C ILE A 205 3.17 -9.49 -8.87
N ASP A 206 2.85 -10.73 -8.51
CA ASP A 206 3.77 -11.87 -8.60
C ASP A 206 3.87 -12.38 -10.06
N GLN A 207 3.05 -11.83 -10.97
CA GLN A 207 3.04 -12.15 -12.41
C GLN A 207 3.61 -11.02 -13.26
N ILE A 208 4.24 -9.99 -12.68
CA ILE A 208 4.93 -8.96 -13.48
C ILE A 208 6.02 -9.66 -14.28
N PRO A 209 5.97 -9.65 -15.62
CA PRO A 209 6.98 -10.32 -16.44
C PRO A 209 8.37 -9.73 -16.16
N PRO A 210 9.42 -10.56 -16.00
CA PRO A 210 10.78 -10.12 -15.68
C PRO A 210 11.33 -8.99 -16.59
N LEU A 211 10.90 -8.95 -17.85
CA LEU A 211 11.36 -7.99 -18.85
C LEU A 211 10.73 -6.58 -18.71
N LEU A 212 9.81 -6.38 -17.75
CA LEU A 212 9.01 -5.16 -17.64
C LEU A 212 9.27 -4.35 -16.37
N LEU A 213 10.21 -4.79 -15.52
CA LEU A 213 10.57 -4.11 -14.28
C LEU A 213 11.99 -3.53 -14.38
N SER A 214 12.09 -2.22 -14.65
CA SER A 214 13.30 -1.46 -14.35
C SER A 214 13.20 -0.91 -12.94
N LEU A 215 14.02 -1.43 -12.02
CA LEU A 215 14.19 -0.85 -10.70
C LEU A 215 15.24 0.26 -10.80
N LEU A 216 14.83 1.51 -10.62
CA LEU A 216 15.76 2.62 -10.43
C LEU A 216 15.78 2.95 -8.93
N THR A 217 16.77 2.42 -8.21
CA THR A 217 17.06 2.84 -6.84
C THR A 217 17.87 4.12 -6.89
N THR A 218 17.20 5.27 -6.79
CA THR A 218 17.88 6.55 -6.56
C THR A 218 18.09 6.72 -5.07
N ARG A 219 19.36 6.79 -4.64
CA ARG A 219 19.72 7.14 -3.27
C ARG A 219 19.74 8.65 -3.16
N GLU A 220 18.64 9.25 -2.71
CA GLU A 220 18.66 10.64 -2.26
C GLU A 220 19.06 10.64 -0.77
N TYR A 221 20.35 10.89 -0.50
CA TYR A 221 20.83 11.15 0.87
C TYR A 221 20.38 12.55 1.28
N VAL A 222 19.46 12.62 2.24
CA VAL A 222 19.12 13.88 2.90
C VAL A 222 19.91 13.92 4.20
N SER A 223 21.02 14.68 4.18
CA SER A 223 21.87 14.98 5.34
C SER A 223 21.17 15.90 6.33
#